data_AF-A0AAV4M0L1-F1
#
_entry.id   AF-A0AAV4M0L1-F1
#
_cell.length_a   1.000
_cell.length_b   1.000
_cell.length_c   1.000
_cell.angle_alpha   90.00
_cell.angle_beta   90.00
_cell.angle_gamma   90.00
#
_symmetry.space_group_name_H-M   'P 1'
#
loop_
_entity.id
_entity.type
_entity.pdbx_description
1 polymer ?
#
loop_
_entity_poly.entity_id
_entity_poly.type
_entity_poly.pdbx_seq_one_letter_code
_entity_poly.pdbx_strand_id
1 'polypeptide(L)'
;MMHVVQGWASIFGSHCARTGKWYYEVTVKDDYKNIDFIGRNPGVPESTRGHVRVGYACRYQRYGMPVGQGNFGFALSDVDGAVVNGGTKTRYAKPFGRGDVVGCYLSLESSTTEMEDPRKDPKLHLYLQRECDSSG
;
A
#
# COMPACT_ATOMS: atom_id res chain seq x y z
N MET A 1 16.01 10.45 -23.00
CA MET A 1 14.69 9.79 -23.15
C MET A 1 14.42 9.05 -21.84
N MET A 2 13.52 9.57 -21.00
CA MET A 2 13.16 8.89 -19.74
C MET A 2 12.34 7.65 -20.10
N HIS A 3 12.88 6.48 -19.83
CA HIS A 3 12.10 5.24 -19.87
C HIS A 3 11.05 5.34 -18.76
N VAL A 4 9.76 5.33 -19.13
CA VAL A 4 8.67 5.34 -18.15
C VAL A 4 8.65 3.97 -17.47
N VAL A 5 9.37 3.86 -16.35
CA VAL A 5 9.14 2.80 -15.37
C VAL A 5 7.89 3.22 -14.61
N GLN A 6 6.81 2.45 -14.72
CA GLN A 6 5.58 2.78 -14.01
C GLN A 6 5.85 2.84 -12.50
N GLY A 7 5.38 3.92 -11.88
CA GLY A 7 5.53 4.14 -10.44
C GLY A 7 4.58 3.28 -9.62
N TRP A 8 4.47 3.58 -8.34
CA TRP A 8 3.60 2.88 -7.42
C TRP A 8 2.11 3.12 -7.73
N ALA A 9 1.31 2.08 -7.50
CA ALA A 9 -0.13 2.17 -7.41
C ALA A 9 -0.63 1.32 -6.23
N SER A 10 -1.76 1.72 -5.66
CA SER A 10 -2.44 0.99 -4.59
C SER A 10 -3.85 0.59 -5.02
N ILE A 11 -4.26 -0.60 -4.61
CA ILE A 11 -5.63 -1.12 -4.74
C ILE A 11 -6.14 -1.51 -3.37
N PHE A 12 -7.46 -1.51 -3.19
CA PHE A 12 -8.11 -1.85 -1.91
C PHE A 12 -9.16 -2.93 -2.11
N GLY A 13 -9.35 -3.74 -1.06
CA GLY A 13 -10.53 -4.58 -0.95
C GLY A 13 -11.81 -3.74 -0.91
N SER A 14 -12.92 -4.33 -1.35
CA SER A 14 -14.23 -3.66 -1.38
C SER A 14 -14.83 -3.42 0.01
N HIS A 15 -14.37 -4.15 1.01
CA HIS A 15 -14.86 -4.10 2.38
C HIS A 15 -13.84 -3.42 3.30
N CYS A 16 -14.32 -2.75 4.34
CA CYS A 16 -13.48 -2.10 5.34
C CYS A 16 -13.68 -2.71 6.73
N ALA A 17 -12.61 -2.76 7.52
CA ALA A 17 -12.67 -3.10 8.94
C ALA A 17 -12.94 -1.84 9.77
N ARG A 18 -13.96 -1.87 10.65
CA ARG A 18 -14.26 -0.79 11.61
C ARG A 18 -13.91 -1.19 13.05
N THR A 19 -14.33 -2.38 13.46
CA THR A 19 -14.08 -2.97 14.79
C THR A 19 -13.95 -4.49 14.64
N GLY A 20 -13.45 -5.17 15.67
CA GLY A 20 -13.37 -6.64 15.72
C GLY A 20 -12.11 -7.21 15.08
N LYS A 21 -12.17 -8.50 14.74
CA LYS A 21 -11.01 -9.26 14.22
C LYS A 21 -11.24 -9.63 12.76
N TRP A 22 -10.25 -9.38 11.92
CA TRP A 22 -10.30 -9.57 10.48
C TRP A 22 -9.06 -10.32 10.01
N TYR A 23 -9.24 -11.12 8.96
CA TYR A 23 -8.16 -11.87 8.34
C TYR A 23 -8.34 -11.90 6.83
N TYR A 24 -7.24 -11.73 6.11
CA TYR A 24 -7.16 -12.01 4.68
C TYR A 24 -5.74 -12.47 4.31
N GLU A 25 -5.60 -13.03 3.12
CA GLU A 25 -4.31 -13.49 2.59
C GLU A 25 -4.01 -12.85 1.24
N VAL A 26 -2.72 -12.67 0.96
CA VAL A 26 -2.22 -12.25 -0.35
C VAL A 26 -1.23 -13.27 -0.86
N THR A 27 -1.56 -13.91 -1.98
CA THR A 27 -0.63 -14.77 -2.71
C THR A 27 0.17 -13.94 -3.71
N VAL A 28 1.49 -13.99 -3.62
CA VAL A 28 2.37 -13.29 -4.56
C VAL A 28 2.63 -14.18 -5.78
N LYS A 29 1.96 -13.89 -6.88
CA LYS A 29 2.07 -14.67 -8.13
C LYS A 29 3.24 -14.24 -9.00
N ASP A 30 3.67 -15.13 -9.89
CA ASP A 30 4.72 -14.88 -10.88
C ASP A 30 4.19 -14.70 -12.32
N ASP A 31 2.91 -14.30 -12.46
CA ASP A 31 2.22 -14.28 -13.75
C ASP A 31 2.47 -12.99 -14.56
N TYR A 32 3.43 -12.15 -14.16
CA TYR A 32 3.72 -10.86 -14.81
C TYR A 32 4.08 -10.99 -16.30
N LYS A 33 4.57 -12.16 -16.71
CA LYS A 33 4.88 -12.46 -18.12
C LYS A 33 3.65 -12.42 -19.02
N ASN A 34 2.48 -12.74 -18.47
CA ASN A 34 1.21 -12.78 -19.19
C ASN A 34 0.41 -11.47 -19.08
N ILE A 35 0.96 -10.43 -18.43
CA ILE A 35 0.27 -9.15 -18.25
C ILE A 35 0.76 -8.16 -19.30
N ASP A 36 -0.13 -7.77 -20.20
CA ASP A 36 0.14 -6.76 -21.21
C ASP A 36 -0.32 -5.40 -20.69
N PHE A 37 0.60 -4.67 -20.05
CA PHE A 37 0.30 -3.34 -19.53
C PHE A 37 0.35 -2.30 -20.65
N ILE A 38 -0.64 -1.40 -20.69
CA ILE A 38 -0.58 -0.21 -21.54
C ILE A 38 0.67 0.60 -21.14
N GLY A 39 1.59 0.79 -22.09
CA GLY A 39 2.88 1.46 -21.85
C GLY A 39 4.04 0.52 -21.51
N ARG A 40 3.87 -0.81 -21.56
CA ARG A 40 4.98 -1.77 -21.50
C ARG A 40 5.94 -1.50 -22.65
N ASN A 41 7.14 -1.01 -22.33
CA ASN A 41 8.17 -0.81 -23.34
C ASN A 41 8.91 -2.14 -23.57
N PRO A 42 8.86 -2.73 -24.77
CA PRO A 42 9.49 -4.02 -25.08
C PRO A 42 11.02 -4.01 -24.91
N GLY A 43 11.64 -2.82 -24.78
CA GLY A 43 13.06 -2.67 -24.48
C GLY A 43 13.42 -2.68 -22.98
N VAL A 44 12.46 -2.82 -22.06
CA VAL A 44 12.76 -2.92 -20.62
C VAL A 44 13.31 -4.31 -20.32
N PRO A 45 14.52 -4.42 -19.72
CA PRO A 45 15.12 -5.71 -19.39
C PRO A 45 14.21 -6.57 -18.53
N GLU A 46 14.18 -7.88 -18.81
CA GLU A 46 13.39 -8.88 -18.07
C GLU A 46 13.75 -8.95 -16.57
N SER A 47 14.89 -8.35 -16.18
CA SER A 47 15.32 -8.16 -14.80
C SER A 47 14.52 -7.11 -14.01
N THR A 48 13.67 -6.31 -14.66
CA THR A 48 12.79 -5.34 -14.00
C THR A 48 11.65 -6.07 -13.29
N ARG A 49 11.87 -6.41 -12.01
CA ARG A 49 10.91 -7.12 -11.18
C ARG A 49 9.93 -6.14 -10.53
N GLY A 50 8.63 -6.46 -10.59
CA GLY A 50 7.62 -5.74 -9.81
C GLY A 50 7.77 -6.01 -8.31
N HIS A 51 7.58 -4.97 -7.51
CA HIS A 51 7.59 -5.03 -6.04
C HIS A 51 6.20 -4.78 -5.49
N VAL A 52 5.94 -5.28 -4.28
CA VAL A 52 4.64 -5.15 -3.63
C VAL A 52 4.78 -4.76 -2.18
N ARG A 53 3.84 -3.93 -1.72
CA ARG A 53 3.59 -3.71 -0.30
C ARG A 53 2.21 -4.23 0.04
N VAL A 54 2.11 -5.03 1.10
CA VAL A 54 0.85 -5.63 1.55
C VAL A 54 0.50 -5.09 2.94
N GLY A 55 -0.74 -4.66 3.15
CA GLY A 55 -1.14 -4.19 4.47
C GLY A 55 -2.49 -3.49 4.50
N TYR A 56 -2.63 -2.55 5.43
CA TYR A 56 -3.88 -1.86 5.71
C TYR A 56 -3.71 -0.38 5.47
N ALA A 57 -4.76 0.27 4.97
CA ALA A 57 -4.81 1.72 4.92
C ALA A 57 -6.21 2.23 5.24
N CYS A 58 -6.25 3.40 5.83
CA CYS A 58 -7.46 4.19 5.96
C CYS A 58 -7.83 4.77 4.59
N ARG A 59 -9.08 5.22 4.47
CA ARG A 59 -9.65 5.79 3.23
C ARG A 59 -8.88 7.00 2.67
N TYR A 60 -7.98 7.59 3.45
CA TYR A 60 -7.15 8.74 3.07
C TYR A 60 -5.84 8.38 2.36
N GLN A 61 -5.54 7.09 2.19
CA GLN A 61 -4.43 6.67 1.34
C GLN A 61 -4.68 7.06 -0.12
N ARG A 62 -3.66 7.65 -0.76
CA ARG A 62 -3.72 8.00 -2.18
C ARG A 62 -3.43 6.78 -3.05
N TYR A 63 -4.25 6.57 -4.07
CA TYR A 63 -4.12 5.44 -5.02
C TYR A 63 -2.83 5.47 -5.84
N GLY A 64 -2.29 6.65 -6.14
CA GLY A 64 -1.04 6.80 -6.89
C GLY A 64 0.23 6.64 -6.05
N MET A 65 0.12 6.25 -4.78
CA MET A 65 1.24 6.11 -3.83
C MET A 65 1.20 4.74 -3.17
N PRO A 66 2.35 4.17 -2.78
CA PRO A 66 2.35 2.91 -2.06
C PRO A 66 1.76 3.08 -0.66
N VAL A 67 1.09 2.05 -0.17
CA VAL A 67 0.64 2.01 1.22
C VAL A 67 1.84 2.15 2.16
N GLY A 68 1.68 2.94 3.23
CA GLY A 68 2.74 3.25 4.19
C GLY A 68 3.59 4.47 3.84
N GLN A 69 3.41 5.09 2.66
CA GLN A 69 4.10 6.35 2.34
C GLN A 69 3.65 7.50 3.24
N GLY A 70 2.34 7.59 3.52
CA GLY A 70 1.79 8.56 4.47
C GLY A 70 1.43 7.93 5.80
N ASN A 71 0.87 8.75 6.70
CA ASN A 71 0.48 8.35 8.05
C ASN A 71 -0.78 7.46 8.10
N PHE A 72 -1.49 7.31 6.98
CA PHE A 72 -2.77 6.63 6.89
C PHE A 72 -2.69 5.15 6.51
N GLY A 73 -1.51 4.57 6.44
CA GLY A 73 -1.36 3.16 6.09
C GLY A 73 -0.14 2.52 6.71
N PHE A 74 -0.22 1.21 6.91
CA PHE A 74 0.87 0.35 7.35
C PHE A 74 0.99 -0.78 6.35
N ALA A 75 2.19 -1.01 5.83
CA ALA A 75 2.40 -2.11 4.89
C ALA A 75 3.75 -2.80 5.06
N LEU A 76 3.74 -4.11 4.86
CA LEU A 76 4.92 -4.96 4.80
C LEU A 76 5.53 -4.90 3.38
N SER A 77 6.83 -4.65 3.31
CA SER A 77 7.63 -4.56 2.08
C SER A 77 8.22 -5.92 1.70
N ASP A 78 8.03 -6.35 0.45
CA ASP A 78 8.56 -7.63 -0.07
C ASP A 78 10.09 -7.67 -0.06
N VAL A 79 10.73 -6.53 -0.36
CA VAL A 79 12.18 -6.39 -0.52
C VAL A 79 12.96 -6.79 0.73
N ASP A 80 12.53 -6.32 1.89
CA ASP A 80 13.30 -6.35 3.14
C ASP A 80 12.50 -6.86 4.34
N GLY A 81 11.20 -7.16 4.17
CA GLY A 81 10.32 -7.55 5.26
C GLY A 81 10.05 -6.43 6.27
N ALA A 82 10.36 -5.18 5.92
CA ALA A 82 10.13 -4.04 6.81
C ALA A 82 8.66 -3.61 6.77
N VAL A 83 8.14 -3.15 7.90
CA VAL A 83 6.88 -2.40 7.95
C VAL A 83 7.15 -0.95 7.59
N VAL A 84 6.32 -0.38 6.73
CA VAL A 84 6.39 1.00 6.26
C VAL A 84 5.17 1.78 6.76
N ASN A 85 5.40 2.91 7.41
CA ASN A 85 4.38 3.88 7.84
C ASN A 85 5.00 5.28 7.89
N GLY A 86 4.28 6.30 7.43
CA GLY A 86 4.81 7.67 7.36
C GLY A 86 6.12 7.78 6.59
N GLY A 87 6.31 6.94 5.55
CA GLY A 87 7.54 6.87 4.75
C GLY A 87 8.72 6.20 5.45
N THR A 88 8.60 5.87 6.74
CA THR A 88 9.66 5.27 7.54
C THR A 88 9.57 3.75 7.49
N LYS A 89 10.73 3.09 7.37
CA LYS A 89 10.85 1.63 7.41
C LYS A 89 11.35 1.15 8.77
N THR A 90 10.68 0.15 9.33
CA THR A 90 11.09 -0.53 10.56
C THR A 90 11.22 -2.03 10.31
N ARG A 91 12.34 -2.64 10.72
CA ARG A 91 12.55 -4.09 10.59
C ARG A 91 11.47 -4.85 11.36
N TYR A 92 10.88 -5.87 10.73
CA TYR A 92 9.77 -6.60 11.33
C TYR A 92 9.77 -8.09 10.96
N ALA A 93 9.77 -8.40 9.67
CA ALA A 93 9.74 -9.76 9.16
C ALA A 93 10.95 -10.06 8.25
N LYS A 94 11.01 -11.28 7.75
CA LYS A 94 11.91 -11.66 6.65
C LYS A 94 11.35 -11.14 5.31
N PRO A 95 12.21 -10.91 4.30
CA PRO A 95 11.76 -10.68 2.92
C PRO A 95 10.85 -11.81 2.42
N PHE A 96 9.96 -11.49 1.49
CA PHE A 96 9.04 -12.44 0.87
C PHE A 96 8.95 -12.19 -0.63
N GLY A 97 8.40 -13.15 -1.37
CA GLY A 97 8.36 -13.05 -2.83
C GLY A 97 7.42 -14.05 -3.49
N ARG A 98 7.70 -14.34 -4.75
CA ARG A 98 6.89 -15.21 -5.61
C ARG A 98 6.67 -16.57 -4.95
N GLY A 99 5.42 -17.02 -4.94
CA GLY A 99 5.00 -18.28 -4.32
C GLY A 99 4.64 -18.17 -2.83
N ASP A 100 5.02 -17.08 -2.15
CA ASP A 100 4.65 -16.89 -0.75
C ASP A 100 3.18 -16.45 -0.62
N VAL A 101 2.59 -16.83 0.53
CA VAL A 101 1.28 -16.37 0.99
C VAL A 101 1.48 -15.52 2.24
N VAL A 102 1.08 -14.26 2.17
CA VAL A 102 1.17 -13.31 3.28
C VAL A 102 -0.18 -13.24 3.99
N GLY A 103 -0.23 -13.80 5.20
CA GLY A 103 -1.39 -13.68 6.09
C GLY A 103 -1.45 -12.31 6.76
N CYS A 104 -2.61 -11.65 6.66
CA CYS A 104 -2.86 -10.33 7.21
C CYS A 104 -3.96 -10.42 8.26
N TYR A 105 -3.58 -10.37 9.54
CA TYR A 105 -4.52 -10.34 10.65
C TYR A 105 -4.61 -8.93 11.25
N LEU A 106 -5.82 -8.45 11.50
CA LEU A 106 -6.09 -7.16 12.13
C LEU A 106 -7.07 -7.35 13.29
N SER A 107 -6.71 -6.83 14.46
CA SER A 107 -7.58 -6.78 15.63
C SER A 107 -7.81 -5.32 16.00
N LEU A 108 -9.05 -4.87 15.88
CA LEU A 108 -9.50 -3.53 16.23
C LEU A 108 -10.42 -3.60 17.44
N GLU A 109 -10.15 -2.78 18.44
CA GLU A 109 -11.09 -2.55 19.53
C GLU A 109 -12.27 -1.70 19.05
N SER A 110 -13.35 -1.68 19.84
CA SER A 110 -14.43 -0.73 19.61
C SER A 110 -13.90 0.70 19.76
N SER A 111 -14.27 1.58 18.84
CA SER A 111 -13.84 2.98 18.92
C SER A 111 -14.33 3.59 20.23
N THR A 112 -13.41 4.09 21.03
CA THR A 112 -13.70 4.84 22.26
C THR A 112 -14.03 6.30 21.98
N THR A 113 -13.77 6.76 20.75
CA THR A 113 -13.99 8.14 20.31
C THR A 113 -14.95 8.15 19.13
N GLU A 114 -16.04 8.90 19.27
CA GLU A 114 -16.85 9.34 18.13
C GLU A 114 -16.08 10.45 17.42
N MET A 115 -15.47 10.13 16.28
CA MET A 115 -14.90 11.14 15.39
C MET A 115 -15.97 11.53 14.36
N GLU A 116 -16.25 12.82 14.24
CA GLU A 116 -17.03 13.30 13.11
C GLU A 116 -16.34 12.90 11.80
N ASP A 117 -17.15 12.46 10.84
CA ASP A 117 -16.66 12.04 9.54
C ASP A 117 -15.94 13.20 8.84
N PRO A 118 -14.60 13.16 8.72
CA PRO A 118 -13.83 14.28 8.20
C PRO A 118 -14.12 14.53 6.72
N ARG A 119 -14.80 13.60 6.03
CA ARG A 119 -15.26 13.80 4.64
C ARG A 119 -16.21 14.98 4.48
N LYS A 120 -16.87 15.40 5.57
CA LYS A 120 -17.73 16.58 5.58
C LYS A 120 -16.95 17.88 5.76
N ASP A 121 -15.68 17.80 6.18
CA ASP A 121 -14.83 18.97 6.35
C ASP A 121 -14.16 19.35 5.01
N PRO A 122 -14.48 20.51 4.42
CA PRO A 122 -13.84 20.97 3.20
C PRO A 122 -12.31 21.17 3.34
N LYS A 123 -11.78 21.31 4.55
CA LYS A 123 -10.34 21.44 4.81
C LYS A 123 -9.58 20.12 4.75
N LEU A 124 -10.28 18.97 4.78
CA LEU A 124 -9.67 17.65 4.73
C LEU A 124 -8.78 17.48 3.50
N HIS A 125 -9.21 17.96 2.33
CA HIS A 125 -8.44 17.84 1.10
C HIS A 125 -7.08 18.57 1.19
N LEU A 126 -7.08 19.79 1.74
CA LEU A 126 -5.86 20.58 1.95
C LEU A 126 -4.92 19.90 2.95
N TYR A 127 -5.46 19.28 4.01
CA TYR A 127 -4.67 18.54 4.97
C TYR A 127 -3.96 17.34 4.32
N LEU A 128 -4.69 16.52 3.56
CA LEU A 128 -4.13 15.36 2.87
C LEU A 128 -3.07 15.74 1.83
N GLN A 129 -3.23 16.89 1.18
CA GLN A 129 -2.26 17.39 0.21
C GLN A 129 -0.96 17.86 0.90
N ARG A 130 -1.06 18.58 2.03
CA ARG A 130 0.10 19.05 2.79
C ARG A 130 0.95 17.92 3.36
N GLU A 131 0.33 16.88 3.91
CA GLU A 131 1.05 15.70 4.42
C GLU A 131 1.86 14.99 3.32
N CYS A 132 1.42 15.08 2.06
CA CYS A 132 2.18 14.54 0.92
C CYS A 132 3.42 15.38 0.62
N ASP A 133 3.26 16.71 0.57
CA ASP A 133 4.34 17.62 0.19
C ASP A 133 5.45 17.69 1.25
N SER A 134 5.13 17.42 2.52
CA SER A 134 6.10 17.34 3.62
C SER A 134 6.87 16.01 3.68
N SER A 135 6.48 15.01 2.89
CA SER A 135 7.07 13.67 2.86
C SER A 135 8.09 13.47 1.72
N GLY A 136 8.40 14.55 0.98
CA GLY A 136 9.27 14.57 -0.20
C GLY A 136 10.64 15.17 0.06
#